data_AF-A0A2W4R5U7-F1
#
_entry.id   AF-A0A2W4R5U7-F1
#
_cell.length_a   1.000
_cell.length_b   1.000
_cell.length_c   1.000
_cell.angle_alpha   90.00
_cell.angle_beta   90.00
_cell.angle_gamma   90.00
#
_symmetry.space_group_name_H-M   'P 1'
#
loop_
_entity.id
_entity.type
_entity.pdbx_description
1 polymer ?
#
loop_
_entity_poly.entity_id
_entity_poly.type
_entity_poly.pdbx_seq_one_letter_code
_entity_poly.pdbx_strand_id
1 'polypeptide(L)' 'MEREIKGYVVSGPAGHYDYETESLEEAWDLFDMEMEESEDGGWAIGIRYADGSTSFDCALVRPFRRAA' A
#
# COMPACT_ATOMS: atom_id res chain seq x y z
N MET A 1 12.60 9.67 -15.86
CA MET A 1 12.40 10.90 -15.06
C MET A 1 12.22 10.45 -13.63
N GLU A 2 13.04 10.91 -12.68
CA GLU A 2 12.76 10.72 -11.25
C GLU A 2 11.55 11.59 -10.89
N ARG A 3 10.46 10.96 -10.43
CA ARG A 3 9.27 11.66 -9.93
C ARG A 3 9.42 11.83 -8.44
N GLU A 4 9.23 13.05 -7.94
CA GLU A 4 9.34 13.35 -6.51
C GLU A 4 8.24 12.60 -5.73
N ILE A 5 8.64 11.81 -4.75
CA ILE A 5 7.75 11.10 -3.83
C ILE A 5 7.23 12.08 -2.79
N LYS A 6 5.91 12.12 -2.59
CA LYS A 6 5.24 12.94 -1.58
C LYS A 6 4.61 12.12 -0.45
N GLY A 7 4.51 10.81 -0.61
CA GLY A 7 3.99 9.92 0.41
C GLY A 7 3.63 8.55 -0.16
N TYR A 8 2.87 7.81 0.62
CA TYR A 8 2.47 6.44 0.32
C TYR A 8 0.97 6.30 0.49
N VAL A 9 0.40 5.28 -0.15
CA VAL A 9 -1.01 4.95 -0.04
C VAL A 9 -1.15 3.47 0.28
N VAL A 10 -2.18 3.13 1.04
CA VAL A 10 -2.56 1.73 1.30
C VAL A 10 -3.91 1.50 0.66
N SER A 11 -4.01 0.45 -0.15
CA SER A 11 -5.22 0.10 -0.89
C SER A 11 -5.62 -1.34 -0.64
N GLY A 12 -6.89 -1.55 -0.32
CA GLY A 12 -7.47 -2.87 -0.12
C GLY A 12 -7.81 -3.61 -1.42
N PRO A 13 -8.27 -4.87 -1.30
CA PRO A 13 -8.50 -5.79 -2.43
C PRO A 13 -9.58 -5.34 -3.41
N ALA A 14 -10.47 -4.44 -3.01
CA ALA A 14 -11.49 -3.85 -3.87
C ALA A 14 -10.98 -2.67 -4.71
N GLY A 15 -9.71 -2.27 -4.56
CA GLY A 15 -9.12 -1.13 -5.29
C GLY A 15 -9.58 0.24 -4.79
N HIS A 16 -10.07 0.31 -3.55
CA HIS A 16 -10.34 1.58 -2.88
C HIS A 16 -9.06 2.12 -2.22
N TYR A 17 -8.89 3.44 -2.26
CA TYR A 17 -7.82 4.14 -1.55
C TYR A 17 -8.28 4.31 -0.11
N ASP A 18 -7.72 3.52 0.80
CA ASP A 18 -8.20 3.50 2.18
C ASP A 18 -7.38 4.45 3.06
N TYR A 19 -6.07 4.59 2.80
CA TYR A 19 -5.20 5.44 3.62
C TYR A 19 -4.11 6.16 2.82
N GLU A 20 -3.79 7.39 3.23
CA GLU A 20 -2.63 8.16 2.78
C GLU A 20 -1.67 8.39 3.94
N THR A 21 -0.37 8.16 3.72
CA THR A 21 0.67 8.38 4.73
C THR A 21 1.81 9.24 4.19
N GLU A 22 2.52 9.91 5.09
CA GLU A 22 3.68 10.74 4.72
C GLU A 22 4.97 9.91 4.69
N SER A 23 5.00 8.78 5.40
CA SER A 23 6.15 7.88 5.48
C SER A 23 5.83 6.44 5.08
N LEU A 24 6.87 5.71 4.67
CA LEU A 24 6.78 4.29 4.33
C LEU A 24 6.51 3.42 5.56
N GLU A 25 7.03 3.82 6.72
CA GLU A 25 6.86 3.11 7.99
C GLU A 25 5.39 3.10 8.41
N GLU A 26 4.72 4.26 8.39
CA GLU A 26 3.28 4.35 8.67
C GLU A 26 2.44 3.54 7.68
N ALA A 27 2.84 3.51 6.39
CA ALA A 27 2.14 2.70 5.40
C ALA A 27 2.26 1.19 5.68
N TRP A 28 3.41 0.75 6.19
CA TRP A 28 3.62 -0.63 6.60
C TRP A 28 2.86 -0.98 7.86
N ASP A 29 2.82 -0.09 8.85
CA ASP A 29 2.06 -0.33 10.09
C ASP A 29 0.56 -0.49 9.79
N LEU A 30 0.00 0.39 8.95
CA LEU A 30 -1.40 0.27 8.49
C LEU A 30 -1.63 -0.99 7.67
N PHE A 31 -0.73 -1.30 6.74
CA PHE A 31 -0.82 -2.50 5.93
C PHE A 31 -0.82 -3.78 6.77
N ASP A 32 0.06 -3.86 7.78
CA ASP A 32 0.16 -5.02 8.66
C ASP A 32 -1.10 -5.14 9.53
N MET A 33 -1.64 -4.04 10.06
CA MET A 33 -2.92 -4.04 10.81
C MET A 33 -4.08 -4.56 9.95
N GLU A 34 -4.26 -4.05 8.74
CA GLU A 34 -5.36 -4.41 7.85
C GLU A 34 -5.25 -5.85 7.31
N MET A 35 -4.02 -6.34 7.11
CA MET A 35 -3.77 -7.75 6.76
C MET A 35 -4.11 -8.71 7.91
N GLU A 36 -3.97 -8.29 9.17
CA GLU A 36 -4.42 -9.08 10.32
C GLU A 36 -5.95 -9.15 10.43
N GLU A 37 -6.65 -8.11 9.98
CA GLU A 37 -8.13 -8.05 10.01
C GLU A 37 -8.78 -8.74 8.78
N SER A 38 -8.03 -8.98 7.71
CA SER A 38 -8.55 -9.54 6.45
C SER A 38 -8.18 -11.02 6.23
N GLU A 39 -9.17 -11.91 6.24
CA GLU A 39 -9.00 -13.32 5.83
C GLU A 39 -8.91 -13.50 4.30
N ASP A 40 -9.42 -12.54 3.53
CA ASP A 40 -9.58 -12.62 2.07
C ASP A 40 -8.34 -12.20 1.28
N GLY A 41 -7.37 -11.54 1.94
CA GLY A 41 -6.03 -11.27 1.42
C GLY A 41 -5.99 -10.46 0.12
N GLY A 42 -5.60 -9.19 0.22
CA GLY A 42 -5.21 -8.43 -0.98
C GLY A 42 -4.98 -6.95 -0.73
N TRP A 43 -4.09 -6.61 0.18
CA TRP A 43 -3.66 -5.23 0.39
C TRP A 43 -2.43 -4.91 -0.45
N ALA A 44 -2.22 -3.63 -0.76
CA ALA A 44 -1.01 -3.14 -1.41
C ALA A 44 -0.63 -1.74 -0.91
N ILE A 45 0.68 -1.48 -0.85
CA ILE A 45 1.23 -0.14 -0.62
C ILE A 45 1.64 0.46 -1.97
N GLY A 46 1.08 1.61 -2.32
CA GLY A 46 1.43 2.41 -3.49
C GLY A 46 2.24 3.65 -3.12
N ILE A 47 2.85 4.29 -4.13
CA ILE A 47 3.61 5.55 -3.99
C ILE A 47 2.80 6.69 -4.58
N ARG A 48 2.69 7.81 -3.86
CA ARG A 48 2.12 9.05 -4.35
C ARG A 48 3.21 10.04 -4.76
N TYR A 49 3.07 10.56 -5.97
CA TYR A 49 4.00 11.54 -6.54
C TYR A 49 3.46 12.96 -6.41
N ALA A 50 4.36 13.95 -6.53
CA ALA A 50 4.04 15.37 -6.44
C ALA A 50 3.04 15.88 -7.48
N ASP A 51 2.89 15.17 -8.60
CA ASP A 51 1.92 15.49 -9.65
C ASP A 51 0.50 14.94 -9.37
N GLY A 52 0.29 14.37 -8.19
CA GLY A 52 -0.99 13.79 -7.77
C GLY A 52 -1.26 12.40 -8.34
N SER A 53 -0.32 11.81 -9.08
CA SER A 53 -0.45 10.43 -9.55
C SER A 53 0.02 9.43 -8.50
N THR A 54 -0.56 8.23 -8.59
CA THR A 54 -0.22 7.10 -7.73
C THR A 54 0.26 5.92 -8.57
N SER A 55 1.29 5.21 -8.12
CA SER A 55 1.73 3.95 -8.72
C SER A 55 1.68 2.81 -7.71
N PHE A 56 1.05 1.72 -8.11
CA PHE A 56 1.06 0.43 -7.41
C PHE A 56 2.00 -0.58 -8.09
N ASP A 57 2.67 -0.22 -9.19
CA ASP A 57 3.64 -1.11 -9.87
C ASP A 57 4.90 -1.32 -9.02
N CYS A 58 5.16 -0.40 -8.08
CA CYS A 58 6.17 -0.53 -7.03
C CYS A 58 5.66 -1.22 -5.77
N ALA A 59 4.47 -1.84 -5.82
CA ALA A 59 3.86 -2.45 -4.64
C ALA A 59 4.82 -3.45 -3.99
N LEU A 60 5.16 -3.17 -2.73
CA LEU A 60 5.87 -4.11 -1.88
C LEU A 60 4.86 -5.16 -1.42
N VAL A 61 4.47 -6.05 -2.34
CA VAL A 61 3.58 -7.17 -2.05
C VAL A 61 4.38 -8.18 -1.23
N ARG A 62 4.04 -8.37 0.06
CA ARG A 62 4.54 -9.57 0.76
C ARG A 62 3.96 -10.79 0.04
N PRO A 63 4.78 -11.78 -0.35
CA PRO A 63 4.26 -12.99 -0.97
C PRO A 63 3.27 -13.62 0.00
N PHE A 64 2.05 -13.86 -0.48
CA PHE A 64 1.00 -14.56 0.26
C PHE A 64 1.63 -15.76 0.98
N ARG A 65 1.70 -15.72 2.31
CA ARG A 65 1.85 -16.97 3.06
C ARG A 65 0.53 -17.68 2.89
N ARG A 66 0.47 -18.61 1.95
CA ARG A 66 -0.61 -19.59 1.88
C ARG A 66 -0.65 -20.25 3.26
N ALA A 67 -1.74 -20.04 4.01
CA ALA A 67 -1.98 -20.80 5.23
C ALA A 67 -1.86 -22.28 4.88
N ALA A 68 -1.04 -23.01 5.63
CA ALA A 68 -0.83 -24.45 5.47
C ALA A 68 -2.03 -25.23 5.98
#